data_AF-A0A951LID5-F1
#
_entry.id   AF-A0A951LID5-F1
#
_cell.length_a   1.000
_cell.length_b   1.000
_cell.length_c   1.000
_cell.angle_alpha   90.00
_cell.angle_beta   90.00
_cell.angle_gamma   90.00
#
_symmetry.space_group_name_H-M   'P 1'
#
loop_
_entity.id
_entity.type
_entity.pdbx_description
1 polymer ?
#
loop_
_entity_poly.entity_id
_entity_poly.type
_entity_poly.pdbx_seq_one_letter_code
_entity_poly.pdbx_strand_id
1 'polypeptide(L)'
;MEDGAAPLRGCRDWWGIGFGCNSFRTTCGTNFLSNGSDLETCQMLMGHTDSRATKLCDRRALQPTLADIERIRYGRVQARADNGSAAS
;
A
#
# COMPACT_ATOMS: atom_id res chain seq x y z
N MET A 1 -5.64 45.24 -17.02
CA MET A 1 -4.19 45.44 -17.14
C MET A 1 -3.61 44.93 -15.82
N GLU A 2 -3.76 43.63 -15.56
CA GLU A 2 -2.93 42.52 -16.06
C GLU A 2 -1.50 42.60 -15.49
N ASP A 3 -1.11 41.48 -14.87
CA ASP A 3 0.26 40.95 -14.74
C ASP A 3 1.13 41.36 -13.54
N GLY A 4 0.84 40.74 -12.39
CA GLY A 4 1.79 40.52 -11.30
C GLY A 4 1.92 39.02 -11.02
N ALA A 5 2.70 38.32 -11.85
CA ALA A 5 2.85 36.87 -11.88
C ALA A 5 3.12 36.24 -10.50
N ALA A 6 2.17 35.44 -10.01
CA ALA A 6 2.37 34.54 -8.89
C ALA A 6 3.43 33.48 -9.26
N PRO A 7 4.42 33.20 -8.39
CA PRO A 7 5.48 32.25 -8.72
C PRO A 7 4.92 30.82 -8.77
N LEU A 8 4.98 30.26 -9.97
CA LEU A 8 4.92 28.85 -10.35
C LEU A 8 4.31 27.90 -9.30
N ARG A 9 2.99 27.75 -9.42
CA ARG A 9 2.18 26.68 -8.85
C ARG A 9 2.66 25.34 -9.41
N GLY A 10 3.58 24.68 -8.71
CA GLY A 10 4.02 23.33 -9.03
C GLY A 10 4.51 22.61 -7.78
N CYS A 11 3.82 21.53 -7.41
CA CYS A 11 4.24 20.53 -6.42
C CYS A 11 4.08 20.91 -4.94
N ARG A 12 2.95 21.50 -4.54
CA ARG A 12 2.53 21.56 -3.13
C ARG A 12 1.20 20.84 -2.98
N ASP A 13 1.23 19.54 -2.69
CA ASP A 13 0.05 18.79 -2.27
C ASP A 13 0.46 17.66 -1.31
N TRP A 14 0.30 17.93 -0.02
CA TRP A 14 0.58 16.98 1.06
C TRP A 14 -0.62 16.03 1.33
N TRP A 15 -1.75 16.20 0.63
CA TRP A 15 -2.81 15.18 0.44
C TRP A 15 -3.82 15.59 -0.68
N GLY A 16 -3.33 15.86 -1.91
CA GLY A 16 -4.12 16.33 -3.06
C GLY A 16 -3.77 15.53 -4.32
N ILE A 17 -4.74 14.83 -4.88
CA ILE A 17 -4.48 13.77 -5.86
C ILE A 17 -4.16 14.35 -7.24
N GLY A 18 -2.88 14.60 -7.50
CA GLY A 18 -2.33 14.46 -8.84
C GLY A 18 -2.11 12.97 -9.12
N PHE A 19 -3.09 12.30 -9.75
CA PHE A 19 -2.92 10.96 -10.34
C PHE A 19 -1.94 11.04 -11.53
N GLY A 20 -0.68 11.32 -11.24
CA GLY A 20 0.37 11.58 -12.23
C GLY A 20 1.56 10.64 -12.05
N CYS A 21 2.75 11.16 -12.36
CA CYS A 21 4.01 10.39 -12.35
C CYS A 21 4.29 9.67 -11.01
N ASN A 22 3.85 10.22 -9.87
CA ASN A 22 4.03 9.59 -8.57
C ASN A 22 3.19 8.31 -8.41
N SER A 23 1.91 8.33 -8.81
CA SER A 23 1.05 7.14 -8.75
C SER A 23 1.60 6.02 -9.64
N PHE A 24 2.01 6.36 -10.87
CA PHE A 24 2.63 5.38 -11.77
C PHE A 24 3.93 4.82 -11.18
N ARG A 25 4.80 5.68 -10.65
CA ARG A 25 6.08 5.27 -10.04
C ARG A 25 5.85 4.36 -8.82
N THR A 26 4.92 4.70 -7.93
CA THR A 26 4.57 3.89 -6.76
C THR A 26 3.96 2.54 -7.16
N THR A 27 3.07 2.51 -8.15
CA THR A 27 2.50 1.24 -8.67
C THR A 27 3.60 0.37 -9.29
N CYS A 28 4.50 0.97 -10.07
CA CYS A 28 5.64 0.25 -10.66
C CYS A 28 6.54 -0.36 -9.59
N GLY A 29 6.92 0.40 -8.56
CA GLY A 29 7.69 -0.11 -7.43
C GLY A 29 6.97 -1.23 -6.66
N THR A 30 5.66 -1.09 -6.46
CA THR A 30 4.84 -2.12 -5.80
C THR A 30 4.82 -3.43 -6.60
N ASN A 31 4.63 -3.36 -7.92
CA ASN A 31 4.61 -4.55 -8.77
C ASN A 31 5.99 -5.21 -8.87
N PHE A 32 7.05 -4.41 -8.97
CA PHE A 32 8.42 -4.91 -9.00
C PHE A 32 8.73 -5.76 -7.77
N LEU A 33 8.42 -5.26 -6.57
CA LEU A 33 8.64 -5.98 -5.31
C LEU A 33 7.70 -7.17 -5.14
N SER A 34 6.44 -7.04 -5.56
CA SER A 34 5.46 -8.14 -5.50
C SER A 34 5.88 -9.33 -6.36
N ASN A 35 6.59 -9.09 -7.47
CA ASN A 35 7.16 -10.13 -8.32
C ASN A 35 8.44 -10.77 -7.76
N GLY A 36 8.83 -10.46 -6.51
CA GLY A 36 9.98 -11.05 -5.85
C GLY A 36 11.31 -10.38 -6.17
N SER A 37 11.30 -9.21 -6.82
CA SER A 37 12.53 -8.45 -7.07
C SER A 37 13.11 -7.84 -5.79
N ASP A 38 14.38 -7.45 -5.88
CA ASP A 38 15.17 -6.95 -4.76
C ASP A 38 14.82 -5.49 -4.37
N LEU A 39 14.92 -5.20 -3.06
CA LEU A 39 14.57 -3.91 -2.47
C LEU A 39 15.59 -2.82 -2.83
N GLU A 40 16.88 -3.14 -2.86
CA GLU A 40 17.95 -2.19 -3.17
C GLU A 40 17.87 -1.74 -4.64
N THR A 41 17.61 -2.69 -5.53
CA THR A 41 17.37 -2.42 -6.95
C THR A 41 16.13 -1.54 -7.13
N CYS A 42 15.04 -1.83 -6.40
CA CYS A 42 13.84 -1.02 -6.43
C CYS A 42 14.09 0.41 -5.91
N GLN A 43 14.91 0.56 -4.86
CA GLN A 43 15.30 1.84 -4.30
C GLN A 43 16.08 2.70 -5.31
N MET A 44 17.03 2.09 -6.02
CA MET A 44 17.80 2.73 -7.09
C MET A 44 16.88 3.19 -8.23
N LEU A 45 15.96 2.33 -8.68
CA LEU A 45 15.00 2.66 -9.75
C LEU A 45 14.04 3.79 -9.35
N MET A 46 13.66 3.87 -8.07
CA MET A 46 12.80 4.94 -7.56
C MET A 46 13.56 6.21 -7.16
N GLY A 47 14.90 6.19 -7.17
CA GLY A 47 15.72 7.33 -6.76
C GLY A 47 15.57 7.71 -5.28
N HIS A 48 15.21 6.74 -4.43
CA HIS A 48 15.01 6.99 -3.01
C HIS A 48 16.34 7.00 -2.25
N THR A 49 16.61 8.08 -1.52
CA THR A 49 17.76 8.18 -0.62
C THR A 49 17.61 7.28 0.61
N ASP A 50 16.37 7.09 1.09
CA ASP A 50 16.06 6.32 2.29
C ASP A 50 15.29 5.04 1.91
N SER A 51 15.78 3.89 2.39
CA SER A 51 15.19 2.59 2.09
C SER A 51 13.79 2.40 2.68
N ARG A 52 13.40 3.12 3.74
CA ARG A 52 12.07 3.04 4.33
C ARG A 52 11.01 3.58 3.39
N ALA A 53 11.33 4.59 2.57
CA ALA A 53 10.44 5.09 1.54
C ALA A 53 10.12 4.00 0.48
N THR A 54 11.12 3.19 0.14
CA THR A 54 10.96 2.02 -0.75
C THR A 54 10.18 0.89 -0.07
N LYS A 55 10.43 0.63 1.22
CA LYS A 55 9.74 -0.41 2.01
C LYS A 55 8.22 -0.21 2.07
N LEU A 56 7.71 1.02 1.97
CA LEU A 56 6.26 1.28 1.90
C LEU A 56 5.59 0.69 0.64
N CYS A 57 6.38 0.46 -0.42
CA CYS A 57 5.93 -0.21 -1.64
C CYS A 57 5.96 -1.75 -1.50
N ASP A 58 6.67 -2.29 -0.51
CA ASP A 58 6.70 -3.73 -0.26
C ASP A 58 5.42 -4.17 0.48
N ARG A 59 4.50 -4.78 -0.28
CA ARG A 59 3.21 -5.25 0.22
C ARG A 59 3.17 -6.75 0.45
N ARG A 60 4.27 -7.48 0.28
CA ARG A 60 4.31 -8.95 0.39
C ARG A 60 3.87 -9.42 1.78
N ALA A 61 4.32 -8.72 2.83
CA ALA A 61 3.94 -9.02 4.21
C ALA A 61 2.47 -8.70 4.54
N LEU A 62 1.76 -7.99 3.67
CA LEU A 62 0.37 -7.58 3.85
C LEU A 62 -0.61 -8.46 3.06
N GLN A 63 -0.12 -9.47 2.32
CA GLN A 63 -0.97 -10.39 1.59
C GLN A 63 -1.50 -11.48 2.53
N PRO A 64 -2.81 -11.51 2.83
CA PRO A 64 -3.38 -12.56 3.66
C PRO A 64 -3.33 -13.91 2.94
N THR A 65 -3.07 -14.98 3.67
CA THR A 65 -3.19 -16.33 3.11
C THR A 65 -4.65 -16.79 3.13
N LEU A 66 -4.99 -17.80 2.33
CA LEU A 66 -6.33 -18.40 2.35
C LEU A 66 -6.68 -18.93 3.75
N ALA A 67 -5.71 -19.55 4.43
CA ALA A 67 -5.89 -20.04 5.79
C ALA A 67 -6.25 -18.92 6.78
N ASP A 68 -5.63 -17.75 6.64
CA ASP A 68 -5.95 -16.57 7.46
C ASP A 68 -7.41 -16.15 7.26
N ILE A 69 -7.89 -16.15 6.01
CA ILE A 69 -9.26 -15.78 5.65
C ILE A 69 -10.27 -16.81 6.16
N GLU A 70 -9.98 -18.10 5.98
CA GLU A 70 -10.86 -19.20 6.40
C GLU A 70 -11.02 -19.23 7.93
N ARG A 71 -9.95 -18.97 8.69
CA ARG A 71 -10.01 -18.86 10.15
C ARG A 71 -10.99 -17.77 10.60
N ILE A 72 -11.04 -16.62 9.92
CA ILE A 72 -11.99 -15.54 10.22
C ILE A 72 -13.42 -15.98 9.88
N ARG A 73 -13.59 -16.60 8.70
CA ARG A 73 -14.91 -17.00 8.19
C ARG A 73 -15.55 -18.09 9.05
N TYR A 74 -14.80 -19.14 9.37
CA TYR A 74 -15.30 -20.29 10.13
C TYR A 74 -15.14 -20.13 11.64
N GLY A 75 -14.12 -19.42 12.14
CA GLY A 75 -13.96 -19.16 13.57
C GLY A 75 -15.12 -18.32 14.14
N ARG A 76 -15.66 -17.37 13.37
CA ARG A 76 -16.85 -16.60 13.77
C ARG A 76 -18.12 -17.46 13.80
N VAL A 77 -18.27 -18.39 12.86
CA VAL A 77 -19.43 -19.29 12.79
C VAL A 77 -19.36 -20.34 13.91
N GLN A 78 -18.18 -20.91 14.14
CA GLN A 78 -17.96 -21.90 15.19
C GLN A 78 -18.18 -21.30 16.58
N ALA A 79 -17.62 -20.12 16.87
CA ALA A 79 -17.84 -19.45 18.15
C ALA A 79 -19.33 -19.15 18.41
N ARG A 80 -20.14 -18.90 17.38
CA ARG A 80 -21.59 -18.74 17.54
C ARG A 80 -22.30 -20.08 17.80
N ALA A 81 -21.84 -21.16 17.16
CA ALA A 81 -22.37 -22.50 17.39
C ALA A 81 -22.05 -22.99 18.82
N ASP A 82 -20.82 -22.77 19.28
CA ASP A 82 -20.35 -23.18 20.61
C ASP A 82 -21.11 -22.45 21.73
N ASN A 83 -21.36 -21.14 21.57
CA ASN A 83 -22.16 -20.35 22.52
C ASN A 83 -23.65 -20.70 22.55
N GLY A 84 -24.18 -21.34 21.50
CA GLY A 84 -25.56 -21.83 21.46
C GLY A 84 -25.73 -23.22 22.09
N SER A 85 -24.67 -24.02 22.13
CA SER A 85 -24.65 -25.37 22.71
C SER A 85 -24.59 -25.36 24.24
N ALA A 86 -23.93 -24.37 24.85
CA ALA A 86 -23.80 -24.24 26.30
C ALA A 86 -25.07 -23.76 27.03
N ALA A 87 -26.20 -23.57 26.33
CA ALA A 87 -27.46 -23.05 26.86
C ALA A 87 -28.54 -24.13 27.07
N SER A 88 -28.20 -25.41 27.10
CA SER A 88 -29.13 -26.54 27.33
C SER A 88 -28.86 -27.27 28.63
#